data_AF-B4VQ82-F1
#
_entry.id   AF-B4VQ82-F1
#
_cell.length_a   1.000
_cell.length_b   1.000
_cell.length_c   1.000
_cell.angle_alpha   90.00
_cell.angle_beta   90.00
_cell.angle_gamma   90.00
#
_symmetry.space_group_name_H-M   'P 1'
#
loop_
_entity.id
_entity.type
_entity.pdbx_description
1 polymer ?
#
loop_
_entity_poly.entity_id
_entity_poly.type
_entity_poly.pdbx_seq_one_letter_code
_entity_poly.pdbx_strand_id
1 'polypeptide(L)'
;MKNDTIQPILSRLFNRLRQSGFNLGVGEYRAALQAIEGGYGSSSLEELERVLTLLWCHSRAEQSQFQFIWESVIADTSTVEPKPPRRTSKPEPSPEPQDKPLPAPSPQPVESVQPQPTLELAPLPIRAPFTPVETEDTPQLQTDRPISRRAMVYSWRYLRRPILDDPEDVLDERATVETVARQGFFLTPVYRRRERNAAHLLLLIDQDGSMTPFHRFTRDLVETAQYESSIGQVDVSYFHNIPAKSVYRDPYLTQPVLLKRVLATCDNNTSVFIVSDAGAARGYRRLERIRATTEVLFQIKQQTNLIAWLNPMPQERWGSTSAQLIAHLVPMYPMDNDGLSHAIDIVRGQPLPP
;
A
#
# COMPACT_ATOMS: atom_id res chain seq x y z
N MET A 1 -44.41 8.31 16.29
CA MET A 1 -44.55 6.90 15.82
C MET A 1 -43.68 6.00 16.69
N LYS A 2 -44.05 4.74 16.95
CA LYS A 2 -43.16 3.83 17.71
C LYS A 2 -41.96 3.47 16.84
N ASN A 3 -40.76 3.35 17.42
CA ASN A 3 -39.54 3.00 16.70
C ASN A 3 -39.68 1.73 15.85
N ASP A 4 -40.52 0.79 16.31
CA ASP A 4 -40.81 -0.48 15.63
C ASP A 4 -41.47 -0.33 14.24
N THR A 5 -42.12 0.79 13.96
CA THR A 5 -42.76 1.04 12.64
C THR A 5 -41.84 1.77 11.66
N ILE A 6 -40.80 2.46 12.15
CA ILE A 6 -39.91 3.29 11.32
C ILE A 6 -38.77 2.43 10.73
N GLN A 7 -38.21 1.50 11.51
CA GLN A 7 -37.14 0.61 11.06
C GLN A 7 -37.46 -0.22 9.81
N PRO A 8 -38.66 -0.82 9.62
CA PRO A 8 -38.98 -1.53 8.40
C PRO A 8 -39.12 -0.61 7.18
N ILE A 9 -39.55 0.63 7.36
CA ILE A 9 -39.63 1.64 6.29
C ILE A 9 -38.22 2.07 5.87
N LEU A 10 -37.36 2.35 6.86
CA LEU A 10 -35.98 2.77 6.64
C LEU A 10 -35.15 1.71 5.91
N SER A 11 -35.26 0.45 6.32
CA SER A 11 -34.53 -0.66 5.70
C SER A 11 -34.99 -0.94 4.26
N ARG A 12 -36.30 -0.85 3.97
CA ARG A 12 -36.84 -0.98 2.61
C ARG A 12 -36.37 0.16 1.71
N LEU A 13 -36.43 1.39 2.20
CA LEU A 13 -35.99 2.58 1.48
C LEU A 13 -34.48 2.53 1.19
N PHE A 14 -33.67 2.21 2.18
CA PHE A 14 -32.22 2.08 2.04
C PHE A 14 -31.84 1.06 0.96
N ASN A 15 -32.49 -0.11 0.95
CA ASN A 15 -32.25 -1.13 -0.06
C ASN A 15 -32.67 -0.69 -1.47
N ARG A 16 -33.80 0.02 -1.61
CA ARG A 16 -34.24 0.55 -2.91
C ARG A 16 -33.32 1.64 -3.44
N LEU A 17 -32.85 2.55 -2.58
CA LEU A 17 -31.91 3.61 -2.97
C LEU A 17 -30.56 3.04 -3.41
N ARG A 18 -30.09 1.98 -2.74
CA ARG A 18 -28.85 1.30 -3.13
C ARG A 18 -29.00 0.57 -4.48
N GLN A 19 -30.20 0.07 -4.79
CA GLN A 19 -30.50 -0.52 -6.11
C GLN A 19 -30.61 0.53 -7.22
N SER A 20 -31.03 1.76 -6.90
CA SER A 20 -31.09 2.87 -7.86
C SER A 20 -29.75 3.60 -8.07
N GLY A 21 -28.65 3.10 -7.48
CA GLY A 21 -27.30 3.60 -7.74
C GLY A 21 -26.79 4.65 -6.75
N PHE A 22 -27.45 4.85 -5.61
CA PHE A 22 -26.92 5.73 -4.55
C PHE A 22 -25.73 5.05 -3.84
N ASN A 23 -24.66 5.82 -3.59
CA ASN A 23 -23.47 5.37 -2.84
C ASN A 23 -23.74 5.36 -1.32
N LEU A 24 -24.76 4.62 -0.88
CA LEU A 24 -25.12 4.50 0.53
C LEU A 24 -24.44 3.27 1.15
N GLY A 25 -23.60 3.51 2.16
CA GLY A 25 -22.94 2.50 2.97
C GLY A 25 -23.62 2.26 4.31
N VAL A 26 -22.99 1.41 5.12
CA VAL A 26 -23.48 1.06 6.46
C VAL A 26 -23.36 2.25 7.43
N GLY A 27 -22.46 3.18 7.16
CA GLY A 27 -22.27 4.40 7.96
C GLY A 27 -23.48 5.33 7.87
N GLU A 28 -23.99 5.55 6.66
CA GLU A 28 -25.13 6.41 6.37
C GLU A 28 -26.44 5.83 6.93
N TYR A 29 -26.57 4.49 6.91
CA TYR A 29 -27.68 3.80 7.56
C TYR A 29 -27.64 3.96 9.09
N ARG A 30 -26.46 3.84 9.71
CA ARG A 30 -26.29 4.04 11.16
C ARG A 30 -26.52 5.50 11.55
N ALA A 31 -26.09 6.46 10.74
CA ALA A 31 -26.35 7.88 10.97
C ALA A 31 -27.86 8.18 10.96
N ALA A 32 -28.62 7.56 10.05
CA ALA A 32 -30.08 7.67 10.03
C ALA A 32 -30.74 7.06 11.28
N LEU A 33 -30.27 5.89 11.73
CA LEU A 33 -30.76 5.28 12.97
C LEU A 33 -30.45 6.14 14.21
N GLN A 34 -29.24 6.70 14.29
CA GLN A 34 -28.84 7.60 15.39
C GLN A 34 -29.66 8.90 15.40
N ALA A 35 -30.00 9.45 14.23
CA ALA A 35 -30.87 10.62 14.14
C ALA A 35 -32.28 10.32 14.68
N ILE A 36 -32.85 9.16 14.33
CA ILE A 36 -34.18 8.72 14.79
C ILE A 36 -34.16 8.42 16.30
N GLU A 37 -33.12 7.75 16.81
CA GLU A 37 -32.92 7.52 18.25
C GLU A 37 -32.73 8.83 19.03
N GLY A 38 -32.12 9.84 18.40
CA GLY A 38 -31.98 11.20 18.93
C GLY A 38 -33.27 12.04 18.88
N GLY A 39 -34.38 11.50 18.40
CA GLY A 39 -35.68 12.17 18.33
C GLY A 39 -35.90 13.04 17.09
N TYR A 40 -34.99 12.99 16.10
CA TYR A 40 -35.18 13.68 14.83
C TYR A 40 -36.05 12.81 13.90
N GLY A 41 -37.24 13.31 13.52
CA GLY A 41 -38.16 12.60 12.61
C GLY A 41 -39.09 11.57 13.28
N SER A 42 -39.18 11.54 14.61
CA SER A 42 -40.07 10.62 15.34
C SER A 42 -41.54 11.05 15.38
N SER A 43 -41.85 12.29 14.97
CA SER A 43 -43.16 12.93 15.14
C SER A 43 -44.06 12.82 13.90
N SER A 44 -43.50 12.81 12.69
CA SER A 44 -44.25 12.73 11.43
C SER A 44 -43.44 12.07 10.30
N LEU A 45 -44.14 11.42 9.35
CA LEU A 45 -43.53 10.88 8.12
C LEU A 45 -42.85 11.96 7.27
N GLU A 46 -43.40 13.18 7.25
CA GLU A 46 -42.82 14.31 6.53
C GLU A 46 -41.51 14.82 7.16
N GLU A 47 -41.36 14.69 8.48
CA GLU A 47 -40.10 15.04 9.16
C GLU A 47 -39.02 14.00 8.89
N LEU A 48 -39.40 12.72 8.85
CA LEU A 48 -38.50 11.62 8.49
C LEU A 48 -37.98 11.78 7.05
N GLU A 49 -38.85 12.13 6.11
CA GLU A 49 -38.47 12.41 4.72
C GLU A 49 -37.42 13.52 4.63
N ARG A 50 -37.60 14.62 5.36
CA ARG A 50 -36.66 15.75 5.36
C ARG A 50 -35.31 15.38 5.94
N VAL A 51 -35.29 14.63 7.05
CA VAL A 51 -34.04 14.18 7.68
C VAL A 51 -33.28 13.24 6.74
N LEU A 52 -33.96 12.31 6.08
CA LEU A 52 -33.33 11.37 5.15
C LEU A 52 -32.87 12.06 3.86
N THR A 53 -33.62 13.03 3.35
CA THR A 53 -33.20 13.86 2.22
C THR A 53 -31.91 14.61 2.55
N LEU A 54 -31.80 15.19 3.75
CA LEU A 54 -30.60 15.90 4.19
C LEU A 54 -29.40 14.98 4.42
N LEU A 55 -29.63 13.75 4.88
CA LEU A 55 -28.56 12.80 5.17
C LEU A 55 -28.04 12.09 3.92
N TRP A 56 -28.90 11.79 2.96
CA TRP A 56 -28.60 10.86 1.86
C TRP A 56 -28.56 11.51 0.47
N CYS A 57 -29.05 12.74 0.30
CA CYS A 57 -29.04 13.44 -0.98
C CYS A 57 -28.08 14.63 -0.97
N HIS A 58 -27.11 14.64 -1.88
CA HIS A 58 -26.14 15.71 -2.07
C HIS A 58 -26.36 16.51 -3.37
N SER A 59 -27.24 16.04 -4.25
CA SER A 59 -27.60 16.74 -5.50
C SER A 59 -29.12 16.90 -5.69
N ARG A 60 -29.54 17.89 -6.49
CA ARG A 60 -30.96 18.09 -6.83
C ARG A 60 -31.55 16.90 -7.61
N ALA A 61 -30.73 16.21 -8.41
CA ALA A 61 -31.15 15.01 -9.15
C ALA A 61 -31.44 13.84 -8.21
N GLU A 62 -30.60 13.65 -7.18
CA GLU A 62 -30.81 12.64 -6.14
C GLU A 62 -32.08 12.91 -5.32
N GLN A 63 -32.36 14.18 -5.00
CA GLN A 63 -33.59 14.54 -4.28
C GLN A 63 -34.86 14.16 -5.06
N SER A 64 -34.88 14.36 -6.37
CA SER A 64 -36.02 13.95 -7.21
C SER A 64 -36.19 12.43 -7.29
N GLN A 65 -35.08 11.68 -7.37
CA GLN A 65 -35.11 10.22 -7.36
C GLN A 65 -35.54 9.67 -5.99
N PHE A 66 -35.06 10.28 -4.92
CA PHE A 66 -35.43 9.93 -3.55
C PHE A 66 -36.93 10.11 -3.32
N GLN A 67 -37.50 11.25 -3.74
CA GLN A 67 -38.94 11.53 -3.60
C GLN A 67 -39.80 10.48 -4.30
N PHE A 68 -39.44 10.08 -5.52
CA PHE A 68 -40.16 9.04 -6.27
C PHE A 68 -40.13 7.67 -5.56
N ILE A 69 -38.97 7.29 -5.02
CA ILE A 69 -38.81 6.02 -4.30
C ILE A 69 -39.54 6.05 -2.95
N TRP A 70 -39.52 7.20 -2.27
CA TRP A 70 -40.21 7.43 -1.00
C TRP A 70 -41.73 7.26 -1.14
N GLU A 71 -42.33 7.90 -2.15
CA GLU A 71 -43.76 7.77 -2.45
C GLU A 71 -44.16 6.31 -2.74
N SER A 72 -43.33 5.58 -3.48
CA SER A 72 -43.52 4.15 -3.77
C SER A 72 -43.46 3.28 -2.50
N VAL A 73 -42.54 3.57 -1.58
CA VAL A 73 -42.40 2.80 -0.33
C VAL A 73 -43.58 3.04 0.62
N ILE A 74 -44.08 4.27 0.70
CA ILE A 74 -45.25 4.60 1.53
C ILE A 74 -46.52 3.92 0.98
N ALA A 75 -46.70 3.90 -0.34
CA ALA A 75 -47.83 3.21 -0.99
C ALA A 75 -47.85 1.70 -0.66
N ASP A 76 -46.69 1.05 -0.66
CA ASP A 76 -46.53 -0.37 -0.32
C ASP A 76 -46.80 -0.68 1.16
N THR A 77 -46.72 0.32 2.05
CA THR A 77 -47.00 0.14 3.48
C THR A 77 -48.47 0.32 3.87
N SER A 78 -49.31 0.81 2.95
CA SER A 78 -50.73 1.14 3.22
C SER A 78 -51.73 0.02 2.86
N THR A 79 -51.28 -1.14 2.39
CA THR A 79 -52.13 -2.29 2.07
C THR A 79 -52.07 -3.36 3.17
N VAL A 80 -53.18 -3.57 3.89
CA VAL A 80 -53.36 -4.65 4.89
C VAL A 80 -54.42 -5.67 4.41
N GLU A 81 -53.97 -6.94 4.38
CA GLU A 81 -54.55 -8.29 4.17
C GLU A 81 -56.06 -8.60 4.16
N PRO A 82 -56.42 -9.79 3.63
CA PRO A 82 -57.30 -10.71 4.38
C PRO A 82 -56.72 -12.14 4.57
N LYS A 83 -56.99 -12.67 5.78
CA LYS A 83 -56.67 -14.01 6.34
C LYS A 83 -57.82 -15.01 6.08
N PRO A 84 -57.63 -16.36 6.16
CA PRO A 84 -58.21 -17.15 7.28
C PRO A 84 -57.47 -18.51 7.58
N PRO A 85 -57.98 -19.45 8.42
CA PRO A 85 -58.20 -19.36 9.87
C PRO A 85 -57.53 -20.50 10.68
N ARG A 86 -57.60 -20.38 12.01
CA ARG A 86 -57.04 -21.25 13.08
C ARG A 86 -58.04 -22.34 13.50
N ARG A 87 -57.60 -23.57 13.80
CA ARG A 87 -58.39 -24.61 14.51
C ARG A 87 -57.81 -24.94 15.90
N THR A 88 -58.66 -25.50 16.75
CA THR A 88 -58.84 -25.32 18.21
C THR A 88 -58.31 -26.46 19.12
N SER A 89 -57.73 -26.07 20.27
CA SER A 89 -57.77 -26.59 21.69
C SER A 89 -57.73 -28.09 22.14
N LYS A 90 -56.73 -28.40 23.02
CA LYS A 90 -56.69 -29.14 24.35
C LYS A 90 -56.99 -30.69 24.47
N PRO A 91 -56.64 -31.41 25.57
CA PRO A 91 -55.40 -31.56 26.43
C PRO A 91 -54.92 -33.05 26.70
N GLU A 92 -53.77 -33.21 27.40
CA GLU A 92 -53.01 -34.39 27.99
C GLU A 92 -53.77 -35.61 28.58
N PRO A 93 -53.16 -36.84 28.79
CA PRO A 93 -51.92 -37.11 29.57
C PRO A 93 -50.96 -38.29 29.16
N SER A 94 -49.80 -38.37 29.85
CA SER A 94 -48.66 -39.37 29.89
C SER A 94 -49.03 -40.89 30.03
N PRO A 95 -48.11 -41.91 29.98
CA PRO A 95 -46.62 -41.92 30.05
C PRO A 95 -45.83 -42.86 29.07
N GLU A 96 -44.48 -42.81 29.16
CA GLU A 96 -43.33 -43.60 28.62
C GLU A 96 -43.45 -45.15 28.42
N PRO A 97 -42.42 -45.89 27.89
CA PRO A 97 -41.21 -45.57 27.08
C PRO A 97 -40.98 -46.53 25.88
N GLN A 98 -40.01 -46.23 24.98
CA GLN A 98 -38.91 -47.15 24.56
C GLN A 98 -38.15 -46.69 23.28
N ASP A 99 -36.83 -46.74 23.43
CA ASP A 99 -35.77 -47.07 22.47
C ASP A 99 -35.31 -46.14 21.32
N LYS A 100 -34.01 -45.81 21.46
CA LYS A 100 -32.96 -45.35 20.52
C LYS A 100 -33.12 -45.81 19.06
N PRO A 101 -32.54 -45.12 18.04
CA PRO A 101 -31.15 -44.60 18.06
C PRO A 101 -30.88 -43.24 17.38
N LEU A 102 -29.65 -42.75 17.62
CA LEU A 102 -29.09 -41.46 17.20
C LEU A 102 -29.13 -41.23 15.67
N PRO A 103 -29.40 -39.99 15.22
CA PRO A 103 -29.28 -39.60 13.82
C PRO A 103 -27.85 -39.20 13.43
N ALA A 104 -27.48 -39.59 12.21
CA ALA A 104 -26.29 -39.14 11.49
C ALA A 104 -26.30 -37.63 11.25
N PRO A 105 -25.14 -36.95 11.24
CA PRO A 105 -25.06 -35.53 10.96
C PRO A 105 -25.29 -35.23 9.47
N SER A 106 -26.11 -34.21 9.21
CA SER A 106 -26.36 -33.62 7.90
C SER A 106 -25.11 -32.92 7.34
N PRO A 107 -24.95 -32.87 6.00
CA PRO A 107 -23.78 -32.29 5.35
C PRO A 107 -23.69 -30.76 5.52
N GLN A 108 -22.50 -30.27 5.86
CA GLN A 108 -22.19 -28.84 5.85
C GLN A 108 -21.97 -28.33 4.41
N PRO A 109 -22.29 -27.04 4.12
CA PRO A 109 -22.10 -26.46 2.80
C PRO A 109 -20.62 -26.35 2.45
N VAL A 110 -20.29 -26.77 1.23
CA VAL A 110 -18.96 -26.68 0.62
C VAL A 110 -18.57 -25.20 0.48
N GLU A 111 -17.47 -24.82 1.14
CA GLU A 111 -16.81 -23.54 0.95
C GLU A 111 -16.37 -23.39 -0.50
N SER A 112 -16.85 -22.31 -1.14
CA SER A 112 -16.53 -21.98 -2.52
C SER A 112 -15.07 -21.53 -2.58
N VAL A 113 -14.18 -22.42 -3.00
CA VAL A 113 -12.78 -22.06 -3.32
C VAL A 113 -12.79 -21.11 -4.52
N GLN A 114 -12.52 -19.83 -4.28
CA GLN A 114 -12.18 -18.91 -5.35
C GLN A 114 -10.82 -19.32 -5.93
N PRO A 115 -10.67 -19.43 -7.27
CA PRO A 115 -9.37 -19.70 -7.87
C PRO A 115 -8.42 -18.53 -7.60
N GLN A 116 -7.30 -18.81 -6.92
CA GLN A 116 -6.19 -17.87 -6.82
C GLN A 116 -5.64 -17.59 -8.23
N PRO A 117 -5.36 -16.33 -8.59
CA PRO A 117 -4.69 -16.05 -9.86
C PRO A 117 -3.26 -16.59 -9.80
N THR A 118 -2.98 -17.51 -10.71
CA THR A 118 -1.66 -17.97 -11.10
C THR A 118 -0.73 -16.77 -11.32
N LEU A 119 0.38 -16.72 -10.58
CA LEU A 119 1.48 -15.78 -10.85
C LEU A 119 2.17 -16.19 -12.16
N GLU A 120 1.61 -15.74 -13.27
CA GLU A 120 2.35 -15.67 -14.53
C GLU A 120 3.46 -14.63 -14.42
N LEU A 121 4.65 -15.01 -14.87
CA LEU A 121 5.83 -14.17 -14.98
C LEU A 121 5.48 -12.86 -15.70
N ALA A 122 5.35 -11.78 -14.94
CA ALA A 122 5.15 -10.46 -15.52
C ALA A 122 6.39 -10.13 -16.37
N PRO A 123 6.21 -9.75 -17.65
CA PRO A 123 7.32 -9.23 -18.43
C PRO A 123 7.85 -7.98 -17.71
N LEU A 124 9.18 -7.84 -17.67
CA LEU A 124 9.81 -6.61 -17.18
C LEU A 124 9.12 -5.42 -17.85
N PRO A 125 8.79 -4.36 -17.11
CA PRO A 125 8.07 -3.23 -17.65
C PRO A 125 8.92 -2.58 -18.74
N ILE A 126 8.50 -2.76 -19.98
CA ILE A 126 8.93 -1.95 -21.12
C ILE A 126 8.52 -0.53 -20.76
N ARG A 127 9.51 0.36 -20.63
CA ARG A 127 9.33 1.78 -20.36
C ARG A 127 8.24 2.31 -21.30
N ALA A 128 7.10 2.72 -20.76
CA ALA A 128 6.12 3.44 -21.56
C ALA A 128 6.78 4.74 -22.05
N PRO A 129 6.75 5.06 -23.35
CA PRO A 129 7.26 6.33 -23.83
C PRO A 129 6.53 7.47 -23.12
N PHE A 130 7.30 8.45 -22.67
CA PHE A 130 6.80 9.65 -22.02
C PHE A 130 5.80 10.36 -22.94
N THR A 131 4.53 10.37 -22.54
CA THR A 131 3.54 11.30 -23.09
C THR A 131 3.36 12.43 -22.08
N PRO A 132 3.76 13.67 -22.39
CA PRO A 132 3.43 14.80 -21.54
C PRO A 132 1.90 14.93 -21.52
N VAL A 133 1.29 14.65 -20.37
CA VAL A 133 -0.11 14.97 -20.13
C VAL A 133 -0.13 16.42 -19.66
N GLU A 134 -0.64 17.32 -20.51
CA GLU A 134 -1.00 18.67 -20.10
C GLU A 134 -2.04 18.53 -18.97
N THR A 135 -1.63 18.86 -17.76
CA THR A 135 -2.49 18.71 -16.58
C THR A 135 -3.29 20.00 -16.47
N GLU A 136 -4.59 19.95 -16.72
CA GLU A 136 -5.46 21.07 -16.36
C GLU A 136 -5.48 21.22 -14.83
N ASP A 137 -5.21 22.44 -14.37
CA ASP A 137 -5.21 22.87 -12.97
C ASP A 137 -6.58 22.68 -12.31
N THR A 138 -6.89 21.45 -11.93
CA THR A 138 -7.89 21.16 -10.91
C THR A 138 -7.17 21.06 -9.57
N PRO A 139 -7.53 21.85 -8.55
CA PRO A 139 -6.91 21.77 -7.24
C PRO A 139 -7.40 20.49 -6.55
N GLN A 140 -6.79 19.37 -6.92
CA GLN A 140 -6.84 18.16 -6.12
C GLN A 140 -6.19 18.51 -4.79
N LEU A 141 -6.85 18.21 -3.67
CA LEU A 141 -6.26 18.20 -2.34
C LEU A 141 -5.24 17.04 -2.27
N GLN A 142 -4.21 17.09 -3.12
CA GLN A 142 -3.06 16.21 -3.05
C GLN A 142 -2.35 16.56 -1.76
N THR A 143 -2.36 15.60 -0.85
CA THR A 143 -1.42 15.58 0.26
C THR A 143 -0.03 15.51 -0.39
N ASP A 144 0.70 16.62 -0.41
CA ASP A 144 2.05 16.79 -0.98
C ASP A 144 3.04 15.76 -0.42
N ARG A 145 2.97 14.52 -0.92
CA ARG A 145 3.97 13.48 -0.72
C ARG A 145 4.69 13.35 -2.05
N PRO A 146 5.97 13.74 -2.11
CA PRO A 146 6.68 13.82 -3.39
C PRO A 146 6.89 12.44 -4.03
N ILE A 147 6.83 11.34 -3.24
CA ILE A 147 6.83 9.95 -3.74
C ILE A 147 5.81 9.13 -2.93
N SER A 148 4.99 8.35 -3.63
CA SER A 148 4.06 7.42 -2.99
C SER A 148 4.78 6.14 -2.53
N ARG A 149 4.29 5.53 -1.44
CA ARG A 149 4.84 4.24 -0.94
C ARG A 149 4.84 3.14 -2.01
N ARG A 150 3.79 3.09 -2.84
CA ARG A 150 3.69 2.14 -3.96
C ARG A 150 4.77 2.39 -5.01
N ALA A 151 5.02 3.66 -5.35
CA ALA A 151 6.09 4.03 -6.26
C ALA A 151 7.45 3.60 -5.70
N MET A 152 7.74 3.86 -4.42
CA MET A 152 8.98 3.38 -3.76
C MET A 152 9.16 1.87 -3.89
N VAL A 153 8.14 1.08 -3.54
CA VAL A 153 8.20 -0.40 -3.66
C VAL A 153 8.52 -0.82 -5.08
N TYR A 154 7.85 -0.21 -6.06
CA TYR A 154 8.06 -0.53 -7.48
C TYR A 154 9.47 -0.17 -7.94
N SER A 155 9.92 1.03 -7.60
CA SER A 155 11.29 1.53 -7.78
C SER A 155 12.33 0.52 -7.26
N TRP A 156 12.18 0.00 -6.04
CA TRP A 156 13.11 -0.98 -5.49
C TRP A 156 13.15 -2.32 -6.25
N ARG A 157 12.07 -2.73 -6.91
CA ARG A 157 12.04 -3.99 -7.69
C ARG A 157 13.01 -3.97 -8.86
N TYR A 158 13.35 -2.79 -9.38
CA TYR A 158 14.36 -2.67 -10.45
C TYR A 158 15.78 -2.97 -9.98
N LEU A 159 16.06 -2.87 -8.68
CA LEU A 159 17.37 -3.23 -8.12
C LEU A 159 17.58 -4.73 -8.02
N ARG A 160 16.53 -5.55 -8.19
CA ARG A 160 16.63 -7.01 -8.08
C ARG A 160 17.58 -7.57 -9.15
N ARG A 161 18.46 -8.47 -8.72
CA ARG A 161 19.42 -9.20 -9.56
C ARG A 161 19.20 -10.69 -9.34
N PRO A 162 18.29 -11.32 -10.09
CA PRO A 162 18.07 -12.76 -9.98
C PRO A 162 19.34 -13.47 -10.48
N ILE A 163 19.92 -14.29 -9.61
CA ILE A 163 21.00 -15.22 -9.92
C ILE A 163 20.47 -16.63 -9.67
N LEU A 164 20.85 -17.56 -10.54
CA LEU A 164 20.54 -18.98 -10.37
C LEU A 164 21.45 -19.54 -9.28
N ASP A 165 20.85 -20.05 -8.21
CA ASP A 165 21.55 -20.80 -7.16
C ASP A 165 22.03 -22.16 -7.72
N ASP A 166 23.16 -22.66 -7.23
CA ASP A 166 23.83 -23.84 -7.82
C ASP A 166 23.08 -25.18 -7.65
N PRO A 167 22.32 -25.46 -6.56
CA PRO A 167 21.54 -26.69 -6.49
C PRO A 167 20.17 -26.57 -7.18
N GLU A 168 19.83 -27.58 -7.99
CA GLU A 168 18.48 -27.80 -8.52
C GLU A 168 17.59 -28.41 -7.42
N ASP A 169 17.16 -27.57 -6.48
CA ASP A 169 16.42 -27.99 -5.29
C ASP A 169 14.91 -27.64 -5.32
N VAL A 170 14.45 -26.95 -6.37
CA VAL A 170 13.04 -26.52 -6.49
C VAL A 170 12.32 -27.44 -7.47
N LEU A 171 11.25 -28.10 -7.02
CA LEU A 171 10.38 -28.89 -7.89
C LEU A 171 9.69 -27.98 -8.91
N ASP A 172 9.86 -28.27 -10.20
CA ASP A 172 9.08 -27.66 -11.25
C ASP A 172 7.84 -28.51 -11.52
N GLU A 173 6.74 -28.17 -10.85
CA GLU A 173 5.48 -28.88 -10.96
C GLU A 173 4.97 -28.90 -12.42
N ARG A 174 5.11 -27.79 -13.14
CA ARG A 174 4.63 -27.67 -14.53
C ARG A 174 5.42 -28.57 -15.46
N ALA A 175 6.75 -28.47 -15.42
CA ALA A 175 7.61 -29.30 -16.25
C ALA A 175 7.49 -30.79 -15.90
N THR A 176 7.27 -31.10 -14.62
CA THR A 176 7.00 -32.46 -14.17
C THR A 176 5.68 -32.98 -14.75
N VAL A 177 4.58 -32.23 -14.62
CA VAL A 177 3.28 -32.62 -15.17
C VAL A 177 3.33 -32.79 -16.69
N GLU A 178 4.02 -31.91 -17.40
CA GLU A 178 4.17 -31.98 -18.85
C GLU A 178 4.98 -33.21 -19.29
N THR A 179 6.06 -33.51 -18.57
CA THR A 179 6.88 -34.70 -18.81
C THR A 179 6.07 -35.98 -18.58
N VAL A 180 5.32 -36.03 -17.48
CA VAL A 180 4.42 -37.16 -17.16
C VAL A 180 3.33 -37.32 -18.21
N ALA A 181 2.71 -36.21 -18.63
CA ALA A 181 1.67 -36.22 -19.65
C ALA A 181 2.19 -36.72 -21.01
N ARG A 182 3.44 -36.39 -21.37
CA ARG A 182 4.08 -36.89 -22.60
C ARG A 182 4.52 -38.34 -22.52
N GLN A 183 5.03 -38.78 -21.37
CA GLN A 183 5.61 -40.13 -21.20
C GLN A 183 4.57 -41.17 -20.77
N GLY A 184 3.42 -40.74 -20.22
CA GLY A 184 2.36 -41.60 -19.73
C GLY A 184 2.60 -42.20 -18.34
N PHE A 185 3.78 -42.00 -17.75
CA PHE A 185 4.17 -42.52 -16.43
C PHE A 185 5.02 -41.50 -15.66
N PHE A 186 4.93 -41.52 -14.33
CA PHE A 186 5.76 -40.70 -13.45
C PHE A 186 7.07 -41.42 -13.12
N LEU A 187 8.16 -41.01 -13.78
CA LEU A 187 9.50 -41.57 -13.55
C LEU A 187 10.27 -40.76 -12.51
N THR A 188 10.46 -39.47 -12.78
CA THR A 188 11.25 -38.57 -11.94
C THR A 188 10.66 -37.16 -11.96
N PRO A 189 10.62 -36.47 -10.81
CA PRO A 189 10.30 -35.04 -10.78
C PRO A 189 11.36 -34.22 -11.51
N VAL A 190 10.93 -33.19 -12.23
CA VAL A 190 11.81 -32.21 -12.87
C VAL A 190 12.12 -31.13 -11.85
N TYR A 191 13.40 -30.93 -11.57
CA TYR A 191 13.86 -29.86 -10.69
C TYR A 191 14.41 -28.69 -11.51
N ARG A 192 14.29 -27.51 -10.93
CA ARG A 192 14.89 -26.27 -11.43
C ARG A 192 15.73 -25.63 -10.34
N ARG A 193 16.67 -24.80 -10.76
CA ARG A 193 17.50 -24.01 -9.85
C ARG A 193 16.66 -22.99 -9.12
N ARG A 194 16.95 -22.77 -7.84
CA ARG A 194 16.33 -21.69 -7.08
C ARG A 194 16.87 -20.36 -7.59
N GLU A 195 15.98 -19.44 -7.95
CA GLU A 195 16.39 -18.06 -8.18
C GLU A 195 16.56 -17.37 -6.83
N ARG A 196 17.75 -16.82 -6.56
CA ARG A 196 17.98 -15.92 -5.43
C ARG A 196 18.31 -14.54 -5.94
N ASN A 197 17.79 -13.54 -5.25
CA ASN A 197 18.16 -12.17 -5.53
C ASN A 197 19.50 -11.87 -4.86
N ALA A 198 20.55 -11.62 -5.65
CA ALA A 198 21.88 -11.27 -5.17
C ALA A 198 22.07 -9.75 -5.02
N ALA A 199 21.01 -8.96 -5.19
CA ALA A 199 21.09 -7.52 -5.00
C ALA A 199 21.35 -7.18 -3.54
N HIS A 200 22.39 -6.37 -3.33
CA HIS A 200 22.76 -5.81 -2.04
C HIS A 200 22.60 -4.30 -2.08
N LEU A 201 21.77 -3.76 -1.19
CA LEU A 201 21.48 -2.34 -1.07
C LEU A 201 21.98 -1.83 0.29
N LEU A 202 22.80 -0.78 0.28
CA LEU A 202 23.18 -0.02 1.48
C LEU A 202 22.48 1.34 1.46
N LEU A 203 21.65 1.61 2.48
CA LEU A 203 21.01 2.90 2.71
C LEU A 203 21.74 3.67 3.81
N LEU A 204 22.27 4.85 3.48
CA LEU A 204 22.86 5.81 4.43
C LEU A 204 21.90 7.00 4.59
N ILE A 205 21.33 7.18 5.78
CA ILE A 205 20.25 8.16 5.99
C ILE A 205 20.66 9.18 7.04
N ASP A 206 20.54 10.46 6.68
CA ASP A 206 20.75 11.58 7.59
C ASP A 206 19.52 11.76 8.50
N GLN A 207 19.78 11.84 9.80
CA GLN A 207 18.80 12.01 10.86
C GLN A 207 19.01 13.32 11.60
N ASP A 208 17.94 13.79 12.23
CA ASP A 208 17.84 15.06 12.97
C ASP A 208 18.13 16.34 12.16
N GLY A 209 18.07 17.48 12.86
CA GLY A 209 18.39 18.79 12.30
C GLY A 209 17.44 19.19 11.17
N SER A 210 18.00 19.43 9.98
CA SER A 210 17.20 19.85 8.82
C SER A 210 16.45 18.69 8.17
N MET A 211 16.75 17.45 8.55
CA MET A 211 16.07 16.25 8.02
C MET A 211 14.76 15.93 8.73
N THR A 212 14.47 16.54 9.89
CA THR A 212 13.27 16.26 10.70
C THR A 212 11.95 16.31 9.92
N PRO A 213 11.69 17.28 9.02
CA PRO A 213 10.46 17.30 8.22
C PRO A 213 10.33 16.09 7.28
N PHE A 214 11.44 15.45 6.92
CA PHE A 214 11.52 14.35 5.95
C PHE A 214 11.63 12.97 6.62
N HIS A 215 11.59 12.89 7.95
CA HIS A 215 11.69 11.62 8.70
C HIS A 215 10.59 10.62 8.33
N ARG A 216 9.36 11.11 8.11
CA ARG A 216 8.26 10.25 7.65
C ARG A 216 8.60 9.57 6.32
N PHE A 217 9.20 10.32 5.42
CA PHE A 217 9.53 9.85 4.08
C PHE A 217 10.75 8.90 4.08
N THR A 218 11.81 9.25 4.79
CA THR A 218 12.99 8.40 4.94
C THR A 218 12.64 7.08 5.64
N ARG A 219 11.72 7.09 6.60
CA ARG A 219 11.15 5.87 7.18
C ARG A 219 10.39 5.04 6.14
N ASP A 220 9.51 5.66 5.35
CA ASP A 220 8.78 4.96 4.29
C ASP A 220 9.76 4.33 3.26
N LEU A 221 10.85 5.01 2.90
CA LEU A 221 11.92 4.45 2.04
C LEU A 221 12.60 3.24 2.68
N VAL A 222 12.93 3.30 3.98
CA VAL A 222 13.57 2.18 4.70
C VAL A 222 12.63 0.99 4.80
N GLU A 223 11.38 1.21 5.20
CA GLU A 223 10.39 0.15 5.37
C GLU A 223 10.10 -0.54 4.03
N THR A 224 9.91 0.25 2.96
CA THR A 224 9.66 -0.32 1.63
C THR A 224 10.87 -1.07 1.08
N ALA A 225 12.08 -0.59 1.36
CA ALA A 225 13.32 -1.28 0.99
C ALA A 225 13.50 -2.59 1.76
N GLN A 226 13.34 -2.59 3.09
CA GLN A 226 13.59 -3.78 3.92
C GLN A 226 12.50 -4.86 3.78
N TYR A 227 11.22 -4.46 3.77
CA TYR A 227 10.12 -5.41 3.95
C TYR A 227 9.32 -5.69 2.66
N GLU A 228 9.31 -4.77 1.69
CA GLU A 228 8.39 -4.85 0.53
C GLU A 228 9.09 -4.99 -0.83
N SER A 229 10.39 -4.69 -0.90
CA SER A 229 11.16 -4.71 -2.14
C SER A 229 11.54 -6.11 -2.63
N SER A 230 11.61 -7.09 -1.72
CA SER A 230 12.21 -8.42 -1.95
C SER A 230 13.64 -8.34 -2.52
N ILE A 231 14.43 -7.34 -2.11
CA ILE A 231 15.88 -7.27 -2.34
C ILE A 231 16.58 -8.36 -1.52
N GLY A 232 17.70 -8.89 -2.02
CA GLY A 232 18.43 -9.98 -1.36
C GLY A 232 18.96 -9.60 0.02
N GLN A 233 19.71 -8.50 0.07
CA GLN A 233 20.25 -7.94 1.31
C GLN A 233 20.05 -6.42 1.33
N VAL A 234 19.52 -5.90 2.44
CA VAL A 234 19.31 -4.47 2.66
C VAL A 234 19.93 -4.08 3.99
N ASP A 235 21.06 -3.37 3.93
CA ASP A 235 21.72 -2.80 5.09
C ASP A 235 21.33 -1.33 5.23
N VAL A 236 20.97 -0.92 6.44
CA VAL A 236 20.56 0.46 6.73
C VAL A 236 21.45 1.02 7.83
N SER A 237 21.93 2.22 7.61
CA SER A 237 22.75 2.96 8.58
C SER A 237 22.35 4.43 8.58
N TYR A 238 22.37 5.02 9.76
CA TYR A 238 21.98 6.40 10.01
C TYR A 238 23.19 7.25 10.37
N PHE A 239 23.15 8.54 10.08
CA PHE A 239 24.18 9.49 10.48
C PHE A 239 23.58 10.86 10.77
N HIS A 240 24.35 11.77 11.35
CA HIS A 240 23.92 13.15 11.58
C HIS A 240 24.83 14.12 10.84
N ASN A 241 24.28 14.80 9.82
CA ASN A 241 24.95 15.74 8.90
C ASN A 241 26.10 15.16 8.05
N ILE A 242 27.02 14.41 8.65
CA ILE A 242 28.23 13.89 8.01
C ILE A 242 28.53 12.48 8.54
N PRO A 243 28.60 11.46 7.67
CA PRO A 243 28.97 10.10 8.06
C PRO A 243 30.50 9.91 8.23
N ALA A 244 31.20 10.81 8.94
CA ALA A 244 32.67 10.89 8.86
C ALA A 244 33.43 9.72 9.50
N LYS A 245 33.03 9.26 10.68
CA LYS A 245 33.79 8.23 11.44
C LYS A 245 32.94 7.03 11.84
N SER A 246 31.73 7.31 12.31
CA SER A 246 30.77 6.31 12.74
C SER A 246 29.40 6.64 12.16
N VAL A 247 28.71 5.58 11.75
CA VAL A 247 27.28 5.58 11.43
C VAL A 247 26.55 4.82 12.54
N TYR A 248 25.22 4.81 12.52
CA TYR A 248 24.40 4.22 13.57
C TYR A 248 23.46 3.19 12.99
N ARG A 249 23.15 2.13 13.74
CA ARG A 249 22.18 1.11 13.29
C ARG A 249 20.74 1.53 13.51
N ASP A 250 20.52 2.42 14.47
CA ASP A 250 19.20 2.89 14.88
C ASP A 250 18.98 4.35 14.46
N PRO A 251 17.73 4.74 14.19
CA PRO A 251 17.39 6.12 13.82
C PRO A 251 17.59 7.12 14.97
N TYR A 252 17.68 6.66 16.22
CA TYR A 252 17.92 7.49 17.40
C TYR A 252 19.40 7.75 17.69
N LEU A 253 20.30 7.25 16.82
CA LEU A 253 21.74 7.45 16.89
C LEU A 253 22.37 6.96 18.21
N THR A 254 21.88 5.85 18.75
CA THR A 254 22.35 5.27 20.03
C THR A 254 23.37 4.15 19.87
N GLN A 255 23.39 3.46 18.72
CA GLN A 255 24.23 2.30 18.45
C GLN A 255 25.27 2.61 17.36
N PRO A 256 26.42 3.20 17.73
CA PRO A 256 27.45 3.56 16.77
C PRO A 256 28.18 2.33 16.21
N VAL A 257 28.48 2.37 14.92
CA VAL A 257 29.25 1.39 14.16
C VAL A 257 30.24 2.16 13.28
N LEU A 258 31.47 1.66 13.18
CA LEU A 258 32.48 2.26 12.31
C LEU A 258 32.04 2.14 10.85
N LEU A 259 32.10 3.25 10.10
CA LEU A 259 31.74 3.27 8.68
C LEU A 259 32.53 2.21 7.90
N LYS A 260 33.84 2.07 8.17
CA LYS A 260 34.70 1.05 7.56
C LYS A 260 34.16 -0.37 7.71
N ARG A 261 33.50 -0.69 8.83
CA ARG A 261 32.93 -2.02 9.08
C ARG A 261 31.67 -2.26 8.24
N VAL A 262 30.87 -1.21 8.03
CA VAL A 262 29.70 -1.26 7.14
C VAL A 262 30.14 -1.34 5.67
N LEU A 263 31.19 -0.61 5.29
CA LEU A 263 31.73 -0.68 3.94
C LEU A 263 32.45 -2.01 3.65
N ALA A 264 32.97 -2.70 4.68
CA ALA A 264 33.58 -4.02 4.52
C ALA A 264 32.59 -5.14 4.17
N THR A 265 31.29 -4.92 4.33
CA THR A 265 30.27 -5.86 3.85
C THR A 265 29.82 -5.54 2.43
N CYS A 266 30.30 -4.45 1.83
CA CYS A 266 29.95 -4.03 0.48
C CYS A 266 30.94 -4.60 -0.54
N ASP A 267 30.41 -5.00 -1.69
CA ASP A 267 31.16 -5.44 -2.86
C ASP A 267 31.00 -4.45 -4.03
N ASN A 268 31.70 -4.67 -5.13
CA ASN A 268 31.57 -3.88 -6.37
C ASN A 268 30.13 -3.81 -6.92
N ASN A 269 29.29 -4.78 -6.54
CA ASN A 269 27.90 -4.88 -6.97
C ASN A 269 26.89 -4.29 -5.98
N THR A 270 27.34 -3.81 -4.82
CA THR A 270 26.48 -3.19 -3.82
C THR A 270 26.03 -1.82 -4.29
N SER A 271 24.71 -1.61 -4.32
CA SER A 271 24.08 -0.32 -4.60
C SER A 271 24.07 0.51 -3.32
N VAL A 272 24.65 1.72 -3.36
CA VAL A 272 24.70 2.63 -2.21
C VAL A 272 23.81 3.84 -2.47
N PHE A 273 22.87 4.05 -1.56
CA PHE A 273 21.95 5.18 -1.59
C PHE A 273 22.18 6.06 -0.37
N ILE A 274 22.46 7.35 -0.61
CA ILE A 274 22.63 8.33 0.46
C ILE A 274 21.43 9.28 0.46
N VAL A 275 20.79 9.48 1.61
CA VAL A 275 19.62 10.35 1.75
C VAL A 275 19.92 11.45 2.75
N SER A 276 20.08 12.69 2.27
CA SER A 276 20.45 13.84 3.11
C SER A 276 20.21 15.15 2.35
N ASP A 277 19.90 16.22 3.10
CA ASP A 277 19.78 17.58 2.57
C ASP A 277 21.10 18.15 2.03
N ALA A 278 22.24 17.53 2.36
CA ALA A 278 23.58 17.99 2.02
C ALA A 278 23.84 19.48 2.40
N GLY A 279 23.09 20.02 3.35
CA GLY A 279 23.13 21.43 3.77
C GLY A 279 22.26 22.40 2.95
N ALA A 280 21.54 21.93 1.92
CA ALA A 280 20.64 22.75 1.11
C ALA A 280 19.49 23.35 1.92
N ALA A 281 18.97 22.64 2.93
CA ALA A 281 17.87 23.14 3.74
C ALA A 281 18.28 24.34 4.60
N ARG A 282 19.56 24.37 5.03
CA ARG A 282 20.13 25.45 5.86
C ARG A 282 20.63 26.64 5.05
N GLY A 283 20.85 26.48 3.74
CA GLY A 283 21.26 27.58 2.85
C GLY A 283 22.71 28.04 2.99
N TYR A 284 23.55 27.38 3.79
CA TYR A 284 24.95 27.79 4.00
C TYR A 284 25.96 26.79 3.41
N ARG A 285 27.08 27.32 2.91
CA ARG A 285 28.23 26.53 2.44
C ARG A 285 29.22 26.33 3.58
N ARG A 286 29.43 25.08 4.02
CA ARG A 286 30.41 24.73 5.05
C ARG A 286 31.51 23.85 4.45
N LEU A 287 32.72 24.40 4.39
CA LEU A 287 33.88 23.71 3.81
C LEU A 287 34.21 22.40 4.52
N GLU A 288 34.10 22.37 5.86
CA GLU A 288 34.32 21.17 6.66
C GLU A 288 33.36 20.03 6.29
N ARG A 289 32.08 20.35 6.07
CA ARG A 289 31.09 19.38 5.59
C ARG A 289 31.49 18.82 4.24
N ILE A 290 31.83 19.69 3.29
CA ILE A 290 32.21 19.27 1.95
C ILE A 290 33.43 18.36 2.00
N ARG A 291 34.48 18.74 2.75
CA ARG A 291 35.69 17.92 2.90
C ARG A 291 35.38 16.55 3.49
N ALA A 292 34.66 16.51 4.61
CA ALA A 292 34.36 15.25 5.27
C ALA A 292 33.40 14.36 4.44
N THR A 293 32.41 14.93 3.75
CA THR A 293 31.58 14.18 2.80
C THR A 293 32.40 13.66 1.62
N THR A 294 33.36 14.45 1.11
CA THR A 294 34.26 14.02 0.02
C THR A 294 35.11 12.82 0.44
N GLU A 295 35.66 12.84 1.66
CA GLU A 295 36.43 11.72 2.22
C GLU A 295 35.58 10.44 2.32
N VAL A 296 34.34 10.55 2.78
CA VAL A 296 33.42 9.41 2.86
C VAL A 296 33.05 8.90 1.47
N LEU A 297 32.69 9.78 0.54
CA LEU A 297 32.41 9.39 -0.85
C LEU A 297 33.61 8.68 -1.49
N PHE A 298 34.83 9.13 -1.20
CA PHE A 298 36.04 8.45 -1.66
C PHE A 298 36.19 7.06 -1.06
N GLN A 299 35.90 6.87 0.23
CA GLN A 299 35.90 5.55 0.86
C GLN A 299 34.85 4.61 0.26
N ILE A 300 33.65 5.11 -0.05
CA ILE A 300 32.59 4.33 -0.67
C ILE A 300 32.98 3.95 -2.11
N LYS A 301 33.53 4.91 -2.88
CA LYS A 301 34.00 4.69 -4.27
C LYS A 301 35.13 3.66 -4.39
N GLN A 302 35.86 3.37 -3.32
CA GLN A 302 36.83 2.28 -3.29
C GLN A 302 36.17 0.89 -3.26
N GLN A 303 34.92 0.79 -2.78
CA GLN A 303 34.18 -0.47 -2.71
C GLN A 303 33.18 -0.62 -3.85
N THR A 304 32.52 0.46 -4.28
CA THR A 304 31.49 0.41 -5.33
C THR A 304 31.34 1.75 -6.05
N ASN A 305 31.10 1.68 -7.36
CA ASN A 305 30.79 2.85 -8.19
C ASN A 305 29.28 3.14 -8.25
N LEU A 306 28.45 2.24 -7.71
CA LEU A 306 26.99 2.32 -7.77
C LEU A 306 26.46 3.18 -6.63
N ILE A 307 26.70 4.49 -6.71
CA ILE A 307 26.34 5.46 -5.67
C ILE A 307 25.37 6.49 -6.23
N ALA A 308 24.23 6.68 -5.56
CA ALA A 308 23.33 7.80 -5.81
C ALA A 308 22.96 8.52 -4.51
N TRP A 309 22.67 9.82 -4.64
CA TRP A 309 22.27 10.68 -3.54
C TRP A 309 20.87 11.22 -3.78
N LEU A 310 19.97 11.08 -2.80
CA LEU A 310 18.65 11.69 -2.80
C LEU A 310 18.62 12.86 -1.82
N ASN A 311 18.30 14.03 -2.35
CA ASN A 311 18.17 15.25 -1.59
C ASN A 311 16.69 15.63 -1.45
N PRO A 312 16.14 15.73 -0.22
CA PRO A 312 14.76 16.17 -0.01
C PRO A 312 14.49 17.61 -0.46
N MET A 313 15.53 18.42 -0.62
CA MET A 313 15.41 19.78 -1.12
C MET A 313 15.37 19.77 -2.65
N PRO A 314 14.50 20.59 -3.28
CA PRO A 314 14.44 20.67 -4.73
C PRO A 314 15.72 21.30 -5.29
N GLN A 315 16.05 20.99 -6.54
CA GLN A 315 17.38 21.26 -7.12
C GLN A 315 17.71 22.77 -7.16
N GLU A 316 16.72 23.63 -7.31
CA GLU A 316 16.84 25.09 -7.32
C GLU A 316 17.41 25.61 -5.99
N ARG A 317 17.15 24.90 -4.89
CA ARG A 317 17.63 25.25 -3.53
C ARG A 317 19.08 24.85 -3.28
N TRP A 318 19.71 24.08 -4.16
CA TRP A 318 21.07 23.60 -3.93
C TRP A 318 22.11 24.70 -4.17
N GLY A 319 21.79 25.68 -5.03
CA GLY A 319 22.70 26.76 -5.42
C GLY A 319 23.30 27.50 -4.22
N SER A 320 24.60 27.80 -4.30
CA SER A 320 25.37 28.49 -3.25
C SER A 320 25.45 27.75 -1.90
N THR A 321 25.03 26.49 -1.83
CA THR A 321 25.12 25.66 -0.61
C THR A 321 26.18 24.58 -0.72
N SER A 322 26.37 23.80 0.34
CA SER A 322 27.26 22.62 0.31
C SER A 322 26.74 21.54 -0.65
N ALA A 323 25.42 21.47 -0.87
CA ALA A 323 24.79 20.50 -1.75
C ALA A 323 25.23 20.68 -3.21
N GLN A 324 25.37 21.92 -3.69
CA GLN A 324 25.86 22.20 -5.03
C GLN A 324 27.21 21.53 -5.29
N LEU A 325 28.17 21.64 -4.37
CA LEU A 325 29.48 21.04 -4.54
C LEU A 325 29.45 19.52 -4.42
N ILE A 326 28.62 18.97 -3.53
CA ILE A 326 28.43 17.52 -3.38
C ILE A 326 27.81 16.93 -4.66
N ALA A 327 26.87 17.63 -5.31
CA ALA A 327 26.25 17.21 -6.57
C ALA A 327 27.24 17.02 -7.73
N HIS A 328 28.39 17.70 -7.69
CA HIS A 328 29.45 17.52 -8.70
C HIS A 328 30.31 16.28 -8.42
N LEU A 329 30.27 15.74 -7.19
CA LEU A 329 31.09 14.60 -6.77
C LEU A 329 30.35 13.26 -6.91
N VAL A 330 29.02 13.28 -6.78
CA VAL A 330 28.15 12.10 -6.82
C VAL A 330 26.84 12.45 -7.51
N PRO A 331 26.25 11.55 -8.33
CA PRO A 331 24.93 11.76 -8.92
C PRO A 331 23.90 12.01 -7.83
N MET A 332 23.41 13.25 -7.75
CA MET A 332 22.47 13.70 -6.74
C MET A 332 21.18 14.16 -7.40
N TYR A 333 20.05 13.68 -6.89
CA TYR A 333 18.72 13.93 -7.42
C TYR A 333 17.77 14.47 -6.36
N PRO A 334 16.77 15.27 -6.75
CA PRO A 334 15.69 15.64 -5.85
C PRO A 334 14.89 14.40 -5.43
N MET A 335 14.20 14.51 -4.30
CA MET A 335 13.39 13.44 -3.73
C MET A 335 11.97 13.43 -4.29
N ASP A 336 11.85 13.25 -5.61
CA ASP A 336 10.59 13.10 -6.34
C ASP A 336 10.58 11.80 -7.15
N ASN A 337 9.47 11.49 -7.82
CA ASN A 337 9.33 10.22 -8.56
C ASN A 337 10.41 10.08 -9.66
N ASP A 338 10.78 11.17 -10.31
CA ASP A 338 11.78 11.17 -11.38
C ASP A 338 13.18 11.01 -10.82
N GLY A 339 13.51 11.75 -9.75
CA GLY A 339 14.80 11.68 -9.07
C GLY A 339 15.07 10.33 -8.44
N LEU A 340 14.06 9.67 -7.84
CA LEU A 340 14.20 8.29 -7.37
C LEU A 340 14.46 7.31 -8.51
N SER A 341 13.76 7.48 -9.64
CA SER A 341 13.94 6.62 -10.82
C SER A 341 15.34 6.77 -11.43
N HIS A 342 15.81 8.02 -11.62
CA HIS A 342 17.17 8.29 -12.09
C HIS A 342 18.25 7.78 -11.14
N ALA A 343 18.03 7.92 -9.83
CA ALA A 343 18.95 7.40 -8.83
C ALA A 343 19.04 5.86 -8.90
N ILE A 344 17.92 5.18 -9.15
CA ILE A 344 17.90 3.72 -9.35
C ILE A 344 18.67 3.31 -10.59
N ASP A 345 18.49 4.01 -11.70
CA ASP A 345 19.21 3.69 -12.94
C ASP A 345 20.74 3.80 -12.74
N ILE A 346 21.18 4.84 -12.03
CA ILE A 346 22.60 4.99 -11.65
C ILE A 346 23.09 3.82 -10.81
N VAL A 347 22.39 3.44 -9.75
CA VAL A 347 22.87 2.36 -8.88
C VAL A 347 22.66 0.96 -9.48
N ARG A 348 21.96 0.85 -10.61
CA ARG A 348 21.94 -0.35 -11.47
C ARG A 348 23.10 -0.40 -12.45
N GLY A 349 23.85 0.69 -12.59
CA GLY A 349 24.94 0.80 -13.57
C GLY A 349 24.47 1.14 -14.98
N GLN A 350 23.23 1.65 -15.14
CA GLN A 350 22.77 2.20 -16.42
C GLN A 350 23.30 3.63 -16.56
N PRO A 351 23.93 3.98 -17.70
CA PRO A 351 24.21 5.39 -17.98
C PRO A 351 22.88 6.13 -18.15
N LEU A 352 22.77 7.33 -17.57
CA LEU A 352 21.61 8.20 -17.80
C LEU A 352 21.49 8.48 -19.30
N PRO A 353 20.26 8.51 -19.86
CA PRO A 353 20.07 9.10 -21.17
C PRO A 353 20.53 10.57 -21.16
N PRO A 354 21.14 11.06 -22.26
CA PRO A 354 21.71 12.40 -22.35
C PRO A 354 20.70 13.53 -22.22
#